data_AF-A0A6S6SSS7-F1
#
_entry.id   AF-A0A6S6SSS7-F1
#
_cell.length_a   1.000
_cell.length_b   1.000
_cell.length_c   1.000
_cell.angle_alpha   90.00
_cell.angle_beta   90.00
_cell.angle_gamma   90.00
#
_symmetry.space_group_name_H-M   'P 1'
#
loop_
_entity.id
_entity.type
_entity.pdbx_description
1 polymer ?
#
loop_
_entity_poly.entity_id
_entity_poly.type
_entity_poly.pdbx_seq_one_letter_code
_entity_poly.pdbx_strand_id
1 'polypeptide(L)'
;MQEDNRRLIDEALNFEPVKNTFRLAWEFIILNKKFTSIAIGIFILLNLFAAVPLLSLVFVVLAAVFGVVIQMHVGRTFYATEDIESYVQEIQSSRIEEILSKHVSSAFGVYLGWLLLVFLILILIGFMGAITGLFHEKMTEADVLASLASIGLPLILIAFAFSYVQPLVQSNIVLAKDLKEGFKAVFTLFSKDVWSSAMKKGYFAYVVKVGLVLMAVLFSAGLTATFLTMVPVLGFIASIVLLVFMYVFMIFMSIMSMMARRMVEE
;
A
#
# COMPACT_ATOMS: atom_id res chain seq x y z
N MET A 1 -32.12 24.58 11.83
CA MET A 1 -30.76 24.52 11.23
C MET A 1 -30.26 23.12 11.48
N GLN A 2 -30.24 22.25 10.47
CA GLN A 2 -29.51 20.99 10.55
C GLN A 2 -28.04 21.37 10.41
N GLU A 3 -27.23 21.15 11.45
CA GLU A 3 -25.78 21.17 11.32
C GLU A 3 -25.42 20.14 10.25
N ASP A 4 -24.89 20.65 9.15
CA ASP A 4 -24.37 19.86 8.04
C ASP A 4 -23.15 19.13 8.59
N ASN A 5 -23.38 17.95 9.17
CA ASN A 5 -22.35 17.11 9.80
C ASN A 5 -21.50 16.49 8.68
N ARG A 6 -20.74 17.34 7.99
CA ARG A 6 -19.84 16.96 6.90
C ARG A 6 -18.62 16.33 7.51
N ARG A 7 -18.37 15.07 7.18
CA ARG A 7 -17.16 14.36 7.61
C ARG A 7 -15.96 14.97 6.90
N LEU A 8 -14.78 14.92 7.52
CA LEU A 8 -13.52 15.43 6.97
C LEU A 8 -13.25 14.89 5.55
N ILE A 9 -13.61 13.63 5.31
CA ILE A 9 -13.48 12.99 4.01
C ILE A 9 -14.37 13.64 2.93
N ASP A 10 -15.57 14.09 3.30
CA ASP A 10 -16.49 14.78 2.38
C ASP A 10 -15.94 16.17 2.01
N GLU A 11 -15.43 16.90 3.00
CA GLU A 11 -14.75 18.17 2.77
C GLU A 11 -13.51 18.00 1.88
N ALA A 12 -12.72 16.96 2.15
CA ALA A 12 -11.52 16.65 1.41
C ALA A 12 -11.82 16.31 -0.07
N LEU A 13 -12.96 15.69 -0.34
CA LEU A 13 -13.39 15.32 -1.69
C LEU A 13 -13.95 16.50 -2.49
N ASN A 14 -14.65 17.42 -1.83
CA ASN A 14 -15.32 18.54 -2.47
C ASN A 14 -14.36 19.59 -3.06
N PHE A 15 -13.14 19.71 -2.52
CA PHE A 15 -12.15 20.69 -2.98
C PHE A 15 -10.81 20.02 -3.28
N GLU A 16 -10.36 20.01 -4.54
CA GLU A 16 -9.02 19.51 -4.94
C GLU A 16 -8.62 18.13 -4.31
N PRO A 17 -9.37 17.03 -4.59
CA PRO A 17 -9.21 15.75 -3.88
C PRO A 17 -7.80 15.16 -3.95
N VAL A 18 -7.10 15.36 -5.07
CA VAL A 18 -5.70 14.95 -5.23
C VAL A 18 -4.83 15.69 -4.20
N LYS A 19 -4.83 17.01 -4.20
CA LYS A 19 -4.01 17.82 -3.30
C LYS A 19 -4.32 17.55 -1.83
N ASN A 20 -5.60 17.39 -1.49
CA ASN A 20 -6.01 17.08 -0.12
C ASN A 20 -5.52 15.71 0.34
N THR A 21 -5.50 14.71 -0.55
CA THR A 21 -4.86 13.41 -0.26
C THR A 21 -3.42 13.62 0.18
N PHE A 22 -2.67 14.48 -0.53
CA PHE A 22 -1.28 14.72 -0.19
C PHE A 22 -1.12 15.54 1.09
N ARG A 23 -1.93 16.59 1.26
CA ARG A 23 -1.93 17.46 2.45
C ARG A 23 -2.20 16.66 3.73
N LEU A 24 -3.27 15.87 3.75
CA LEU A 24 -3.70 15.14 4.94
C LEU A 24 -2.74 14.02 5.34
N ALA A 25 -2.13 13.36 4.35
CA ALA A 25 -1.06 12.39 4.60
C ALA A 25 0.20 13.08 5.18
N TRP A 26 0.55 14.26 4.65
CA TRP A 26 1.68 15.04 5.14
C TRP A 26 1.47 15.60 6.55
N GLU A 27 0.26 16.07 6.85
CA GLU A 27 -0.16 16.52 8.18
C GLU A 27 -0.04 15.40 9.22
N PHE A 28 -0.44 14.16 8.88
CA PHE A 28 -0.24 13.00 9.75
C PHE A 28 1.23 12.85 10.18
N ILE A 29 2.14 12.94 9.21
CA ILE A 29 3.59 12.76 9.42
C ILE A 29 4.16 13.89 10.30
N ILE A 30 3.82 15.15 9.98
CA ILE A 30 4.37 16.31 10.68
C ILE A 30 3.83 16.43 12.10
N LEU A 31 2.53 16.19 12.29
CA LEU A 31 1.86 16.45 13.57
C LEU A 31 2.12 15.34 14.58
N ASN A 32 2.49 14.14 14.15
CA ASN A 32 2.93 13.08 15.04
C ASN A 32 4.39 12.64 14.79
N LYS A 33 5.33 13.56 15.05
CA LYS A 33 6.77 13.29 14.94
C LYS A 33 7.24 12.15 15.83
N LYS A 34 6.69 12.04 17.05
CA LYS A 34 7.09 10.99 18.00
C LYS A 34 6.72 9.61 17.45
N PHE A 35 5.47 9.42 17.04
CA PHE A 35 5.02 8.17 16.43
C PHE A 35 5.80 7.87 15.15
N THR A 36 5.96 8.86 14.26
CA THR A 36 6.70 8.71 13.01
C THR A 36 8.13 8.22 13.25
N SER A 37 8.86 8.86 14.17
CA SER A 37 10.23 8.47 14.51
C SER A 37 10.32 7.07 15.11
N ILE A 38 9.40 6.69 15.99
CA ILE A 38 9.39 5.34 16.57
C ILE A 38 9.04 4.30 15.49
N ALA A 39 8.06 4.57 14.63
CA ALA A 39 7.66 3.67 13.54
C ALA A 39 8.81 3.44 12.55
N ILE A 40 9.51 4.51 12.14
CA ILE A 40 10.71 4.42 11.31
C ILE A 40 11.81 3.63 12.02
N GLY A 41 12.04 3.88 13.32
CA GLY A 41 12.99 3.14 14.12
C GLY A 41 12.67 1.63 14.17
N ILE A 42 11.40 1.27 14.33
CA ILE A 42 10.94 -0.13 14.27
C ILE A 42 11.22 -0.72 12.88
N PHE A 43 10.89 -0.02 11.79
CA PHE A 43 11.19 -0.50 10.44
C PHE A 43 12.68 -0.75 10.22
N ILE A 44 13.54 0.16 10.68
CA ILE A 44 14.99 -0.01 10.58
C ILE A 44 15.43 -1.25 11.36
N LEU A 45 14.98 -1.41 12.60
CA LEU A 45 15.33 -2.59 13.42
C LEU A 45 14.85 -3.89 12.76
N LEU A 46 13.60 -3.94 12.29
CA LEU A 46 13.06 -5.12 11.61
C LEU A 46 13.86 -5.45 10.34
N ASN A 47 14.26 -4.45 9.56
CA ASN A 47 15.10 -4.66 8.36
C ASN A 47 16.52 -5.13 8.72
N LEU A 48 17.13 -4.61 9.79
CA LEU A 48 18.45 -5.05 10.26
C LEU A 48 18.40 -6.52 10.72
N PHE A 49 17.37 -6.89 11.49
CA PHE A 49 17.20 -8.28 11.91
C PHE A 49 16.83 -9.21 10.75
N ALA A 50 16.15 -8.69 9.72
CA ALA A 50 15.86 -9.45 8.51
C ALA A 50 17.12 -9.83 7.72
N ALA A 51 18.25 -9.14 7.93
CA ALA A 51 19.53 -9.51 7.31
C ALA A 51 20.14 -10.80 7.89
N VAL A 52 19.64 -11.30 9.03
CA VAL A 52 20.09 -12.56 9.64
C VAL A 52 19.38 -13.73 8.94
N PRO A 53 20.08 -14.63 8.21
CA PRO A 53 19.45 -15.62 7.33
C PRO A 53 18.37 -16.49 8.01
N LEU A 54 18.65 -16.99 9.22
CA LEU A 54 17.74 -17.86 9.97
C LEU A 54 16.47 -17.17 10.45
N LEU A 55 16.51 -15.85 10.67
CA LEU A 55 15.38 -15.08 11.19
C LEU A 55 14.75 -14.15 10.14
N SER A 56 15.37 -14.09 8.95
CA SER A 56 15.01 -13.18 7.85
C SER A 56 13.52 -13.19 7.55
N LEU A 57 12.96 -14.38 7.33
CA LEU A 57 11.55 -14.56 7.02
C LEU A 57 10.64 -14.01 8.12
N VAL A 58 10.95 -14.28 9.39
CA VAL A 58 10.14 -13.83 10.54
C VAL A 58 10.11 -12.31 10.60
N PHE A 59 11.27 -11.66 10.48
CA PHE A 59 11.33 -10.20 10.56
C PHE A 59 10.75 -9.49 9.32
N VAL A 60 10.83 -10.10 8.13
CA VAL A 60 10.13 -9.62 6.93
C VAL A 60 8.62 -9.68 7.13
N VAL A 61 8.10 -10.78 7.67
CA VAL A 61 6.67 -10.93 8.00
C VAL A 61 6.24 -9.86 8.99
N LEU A 62 6.99 -9.67 10.08
CA LEU A 62 6.69 -8.67 11.09
C LEU A 62 6.72 -7.25 10.53
N ALA A 63 7.67 -6.93 9.63
CA ALA A 63 7.72 -5.64 8.96
C ALA A 63 6.50 -5.40 8.06
N ALA A 64 6.07 -6.41 7.31
CA ALA A 64 4.88 -6.32 6.47
C ALA A 64 3.60 -6.12 7.31
N VAL A 65 3.43 -6.90 8.38
CA VAL A 65 2.30 -6.77 9.30
C VAL A 65 2.30 -5.40 9.97
N PHE A 66 3.46 -4.92 10.42
CA PHE A 66 3.60 -3.60 11.02
C PHE A 66 3.20 -2.47 10.06
N GLY A 67 3.60 -2.57 8.79
CA GLY A 67 3.18 -1.63 7.75
C GLY A 67 1.67 -1.61 7.54
N VAL A 68 1.03 -2.78 7.50
CA VAL A 68 -0.44 -2.87 7.39
C VAL A 68 -1.13 -2.30 8.62
N VAL A 69 -0.60 -2.51 9.84
CA VAL A 69 -1.13 -1.89 11.07
C VAL A 69 -1.14 -0.36 10.98
N ILE A 70 -0.04 0.24 10.51
CA ILE A 70 0.04 1.69 10.32
C ILE A 70 -0.98 2.17 9.29
N GLN A 71 -1.09 1.47 8.15
CA GLN A 71 -2.08 1.80 7.12
C GLN A 71 -3.50 1.73 7.67
N MET A 72 -3.85 0.69 8.41
CA MET A 72 -5.17 0.53 9.03
C MET A 72 -5.46 1.68 9.98
N HIS A 73 -4.51 2.04 10.85
CA HIS A 73 -4.66 3.14 11.79
C HIS A 73 -4.91 4.47 11.08
N VAL A 74 -4.00 4.87 10.19
CA VAL A 74 -4.07 6.13 9.42
C VAL A 74 -5.42 6.24 8.69
N GLY A 75 -5.79 5.19 7.97
CA GLY A 75 -6.98 5.21 7.13
C GLY A 75 -8.26 5.21 7.95
N ARG A 76 -8.31 4.47 9.07
CA ARG A 76 -9.47 4.51 9.98
C ARG A 76 -9.61 5.85 10.67
N THR A 77 -8.52 6.42 11.17
CA THR A 77 -8.54 7.75 11.78
C THR A 77 -9.09 8.75 10.79
N PHE A 78 -8.54 8.81 9.58
CA PHE A 78 -9.02 9.73 8.55
C PHE A 78 -10.48 9.48 8.15
N TYR A 79 -10.88 8.22 8.00
CA TYR A 79 -12.25 7.89 7.60
C TYR A 79 -13.26 8.22 8.71
N ALA A 80 -12.93 7.97 9.98
CA ALA A 80 -13.87 8.12 11.09
C ALA A 80 -14.01 9.55 11.62
N THR A 81 -13.02 10.41 11.40
CA THR A 81 -13.01 11.77 11.97
C THR A 81 -14.01 12.70 11.29
N GLU A 82 -14.73 13.47 12.11
CA GLU A 82 -15.75 14.43 11.65
C GLU A 82 -15.10 15.67 11.02
N ASP A 83 -14.04 16.20 11.63
CA ASP A 83 -13.35 17.40 11.15
C ASP A 83 -11.82 17.29 11.28
N ILE A 84 -11.13 18.34 10.82
CA ILE A 84 -9.67 18.42 10.88
C ILE A 84 -9.15 18.50 12.32
N GLU A 85 -9.88 19.12 13.24
CA GLU A 85 -9.43 19.28 14.63
C GLU A 85 -9.40 17.92 15.34
N SER A 86 -10.48 17.15 15.20
CA SER A 86 -10.62 15.77 15.66
C SER A 86 -9.57 14.86 15.04
N TYR A 87 -9.30 15.00 13.74
CA TYR A 87 -8.23 14.28 13.06
C TYR A 87 -6.85 14.60 13.66
N VAL A 88 -6.55 15.87 13.90
CA VAL A 88 -5.28 16.30 14.53
C VAL A 88 -5.16 15.77 15.95
N GLN A 89 -6.21 15.83 16.76
CA GLN A 89 -6.20 15.34 18.14
C GLN A 89 -5.97 13.82 18.21
N GLU A 90 -6.66 13.04 17.37
CA GLU A 90 -6.49 11.59 17.29
C GLU A 90 -5.07 11.23 16.81
N ILE A 91 -4.54 11.94 15.80
CA ILE A 91 -3.17 11.77 15.34
C ILE A 91 -2.18 12.03 16.46
N GLN A 92 -2.28 13.16 17.18
CA GLN A 92 -1.31 13.53 18.21
C GLN A 92 -1.32 12.60 19.42
N SER A 93 -2.49 12.06 19.78
CA SER A 93 -2.66 11.14 20.90
C SER A 93 -2.29 9.68 20.57
N SER A 94 -2.14 9.35 19.29
CA SER A 94 -1.85 7.99 18.82
C SER A 94 -0.53 7.41 19.36
N ARG A 95 -0.60 6.21 19.95
CA ARG A 95 0.55 5.46 20.48
C ARG A 95 0.73 4.13 19.76
N ILE A 96 1.99 3.75 19.49
CA ILE A 96 2.31 2.52 18.74
C ILE A 96 1.75 1.25 19.43
N GLU A 97 1.86 1.16 20.75
CA GLU A 97 1.38 -0.01 21.51
C GLU A 97 -0.13 -0.22 21.36
N GLU A 98 -0.90 0.87 21.39
CA GLU A 98 -2.36 0.83 21.27
C GLU A 98 -2.79 0.46 19.85
N ILE A 99 -2.13 0.98 18.82
CA ILE A 99 -2.48 0.62 17.43
C ILE A 99 -2.11 -0.83 17.12
N LEU A 100 -1.03 -1.35 17.72
CA LEU A 100 -0.65 -2.75 17.57
C LEU A 100 -1.73 -3.63 18.19
N SER A 101 -2.12 -3.39 19.44
CA SER A 101 -3.16 -4.20 20.08
C SER A 101 -4.51 -4.14 19.34
N LYS A 102 -4.86 -3.00 18.74
CA LYS A 102 -6.09 -2.81 17.95
C LYS A 102 -6.07 -3.49 16.58
N HIS A 103 -4.93 -3.55 15.89
CA HIS A 103 -4.90 -3.88 14.46
C HIS A 103 -4.07 -5.10 14.07
N VAL A 104 -3.21 -5.64 14.96
CA VAL A 104 -2.28 -6.74 14.59
C VAL A 104 -3.00 -7.96 14.04
N SER A 105 -4.12 -8.36 14.65
CA SER A 105 -4.86 -9.56 14.25
C SER A 105 -5.40 -9.45 12.82
N SER A 106 -6.02 -8.31 12.50
CA SER A 106 -6.49 -8.02 11.15
C SER A 106 -5.34 -7.91 10.15
N ALA A 107 -4.25 -7.24 10.52
CA ALA A 107 -3.06 -7.09 9.69
C ALA A 107 -2.39 -8.45 9.35
N PHE A 108 -2.36 -9.39 10.30
CA PHE A 108 -1.93 -10.77 10.02
C PHE A 108 -2.85 -11.46 9.02
N GLY A 109 -4.17 -11.29 9.15
CA GLY A 109 -5.14 -11.78 8.17
C GLY A 109 -4.85 -11.28 6.76
N VAL A 110 -4.61 -9.97 6.63
CA VAL A 110 -4.25 -9.32 5.36
C VAL A 110 -2.94 -9.87 4.80
N TYR A 111 -1.91 -10.00 5.64
CA TYR A 111 -0.63 -10.59 5.23
C TYR A 111 -0.81 -12.02 4.69
N LEU A 112 -1.57 -12.87 5.39
CA LEU A 112 -1.87 -14.23 4.94
C LEU A 112 -2.66 -14.25 3.62
N GLY A 113 -3.59 -13.31 3.43
CA GLY A 113 -4.32 -13.15 2.18
C GLY A 113 -3.40 -12.82 1.01
N TRP A 114 -2.51 -11.83 1.18
CA TRP A 114 -1.53 -11.47 0.15
C TRP A 114 -0.53 -12.59 -0.10
N LEU A 115 -0.07 -13.28 0.95
CA LEU A 115 0.83 -14.41 0.82
C LEU A 115 0.20 -15.53 -0.03
N LEU A 116 -1.04 -15.92 0.29
CA LEU A 116 -1.76 -16.93 -0.50
C LEU A 116 -1.97 -16.47 -1.94
N LEU A 117 -2.32 -15.19 -2.16
CA LEU A 117 -2.49 -14.65 -3.50
C LEU A 117 -1.20 -14.70 -4.31
N VAL A 118 -0.07 -14.31 -3.72
CA VAL A 118 1.25 -14.38 -4.36
C VAL A 118 1.61 -15.82 -4.70
N PHE A 119 1.39 -16.77 -3.78
CA PHE A 119 1.61 -18.19 -4.05
C PHE A 119 0.76 -18.70 -5.22
N LEU A 120 -0.52 -18.34 -5.29
CA LEU A 120 -1.40 -18.70 -6.41
C LEU A 120 -0.89 -18.13 -7.73
N ILE A 121 -0.46 -16.86 -7.75
CA ILE A 121 0.10 -16.23 -8.94
C ILE A 121 1.39 -16.94 -9.38
N LEU A 122 2.29 -17.26 -8.45
CA LEU A 122 3.53 -17.99 -8.76
C LEU A 122 3.26 -19.38 -9.34
N ILE A 123 2.28 -20.11 -8.80
CA ILE A 123 1.85 -21.41 -9.34
C ILE A 123 1.31 -21.24 -10.76
N LEU A 124 0.47 -20.23 -11.02
CA LEU A 124 -0.08 -19.97 -12.36
C LEU A 124 1.03 -19.62 -13.37
N ILE A 125 2.00 -18.79 -12.98
CA ILE A 125 3.14 -18.44 -13.82
C ILE A 125 3.99 -19.69 -14.12
N GLY A 126 4.27 -20.50 -13.09
CA GLY A 126 4.99 -21.76 -13.25
C GLY A 126 4.29 -22.72 -14.22
N PHE A 127 2.96 -22.84 -14.11
CA PHE A 127 2.14 -23.66 -14.99
C PHE A 127 2.12 -23.14 -16.44
N MET A 128 1.97 -21.82 -16.62
CA MET A 128 2.03 -21.18 -17.94
C MET A 128 3.37 -21.42 -18.61
N GLY A 129 4.48 -21.24 -17.89
CA GLY A 129 5.82 -21.45 -18.46
C GLY A 129 6.12 -22.93 -18.74
N ALA A 130 5.53 -23.87 -18.00
CA ALA A 130 5.62 -25.29 -18.29
C ALA A 130 4.85 -25.67 -19.58
N ILE A 131 3.61 -25.18 -19.76
CA ILE A 131 2.79 -25.47 -20.96
C ILE A 131 3.40 -24.88 -22.22
N THR A 132 3.93 -23.66 -22.13
CA THR A 132 4.51 -22.95 -23.27
C THR A 132 5.90 -23.45 -23.65
N GLY A 133 6.47 -24.39 -22.88
CA GLY A 133 7.81 -24.93 -23.11
C GLY A 133 8.92 -23.90 -22.90
N LEU A 134 8.61 -22.75 -22.30
CA LEU A 134 9.56 -21.64 -22.14
C LEU A 134 10.64 -21.97 -21.10
N PHE A 135 10.34 -22.81 -20.11
CA PHE A 135 11.35 -23.22 -19.11
C PHE A 135 12.10 -24.47 -19.57
N HIS A 136 13.30 -24.29 -20.12
CA HIS A 136 14.24 -25.37 -20.46
C HIS A 136 15.67 -25.05 -19.97
N GLU A 137 16.50 -26.08 -19.80
CA GLU A 137 17.84 -25.98 -19.17
C GLU A 137 18.81 -24.99 -19.82
N LYS A 138 18.58 -24.62 -21.08
CA LYS A 138 19.45 -23.71 -21.85
C LYS A 138 18.64 -22.61 -22.51
N MET A 139 18.09 -21.69 -21.71
CA MET A 139 17.48 -20.47 -22.25
C MET A 139 18.53 -19.62 -22.97
N THR A 140 18.28 -19.29 -24.23
CA THR A 140 19.00 -18.26 -24.97
C THR A 140 18.40 -16.89 -24.71
N GLU A 141 19.09 -15.80 -25.09
CA GLU A 141 18.55 -14.44 -25.00
C GLU A 141 17.23 -14.28 -25.78
N ALA A 142 17.09 -14.99 -26.90
CA ALA A 142 15.86 -15.02 -27.69
C ALA A 142 14.70 -15.70 -26.94
N ASP A 143 14.98 -16.77 -26.19
CA ASP A 143 13.99 -17.47 -25.36
C ASP A 143 13.53 -16.59 -24.19
N VAL A 144 14.46 -15.83 -23.59
CA VAL A 144 14.12 -14.84 -22.55
C VAL A 144 13.22 -13.75 -23.12
N LEU A 145 13.54 -13.19 -24.30
CA LEU A 145 12.72 -12.16 -24.95
C LEU A 145 11.33 -12.70 -25.34
N ALA A 146 11.27 -13.93 -25.85
CA ALA A 146 10.03 -14.63 -26.15
C ALA A 146 9.19 -14.87 -24.89
N SER A 147 9.81 -15.23 -23.77
CA SER A 147 9.14 -15.40 -22.48
C SER A 147 8.59 -14.07 -21.92
N LEU A 148 9.34 -12.98 -22.10
CA LEU A 148 8.88 -11.65 -21.73
C LEU A 148 7.68 -11.22 -22.57
N ALA A 149 7.69 -11.47 -23.88
CA ALA A 149 6.58 -11.12 -24.76
C ALA A 149 5.32 -11.97 -24.50
N SER A 150 5.48 -13.28 -24.26
CA SER A 150 4.38 -14.24 -24.15
C SER A 150 3.80 -14.38 -22.75
N ILE A 151 4.60 -14.19 -21.69
CA ILE A 151 4.17 -14.28 -20.29
C ILE A 151 4.34 -12.93 -19.59
N GLY A 152 5.50 -12.29 -19.73
CA GLY A 152 5.82 -11.05 -19.01
C GLY A 152 4.87 -9.89 -19.33
N LEU A 153 4.63 -9.61 -20.61
CA LEU A 153 3.78 -8.50 -21.04
C LEU A 153 2.31 -8.70 -20.61
N PRO A 154 1.68 -9.88 -20.80
CA PRO A 154 0.36 -10.16 -20.21
C PRO A 154 0.31 -9.97 -18.70
N LEU A 155 1.33 -10.43 -17.96
CA LEU A 155 1.38 -10.24 -16.50
C LEU A 155 1.47 -8.77 -16.11
N ILE A 156 2.24 -7.96 -16.85
CA ILE A 156 2.32 -6.51 -16.64
C ILE A 156 0.95 -5.87 -16.87
N LEU A 157 0.23 -6.25 -17.94
CA LEU A 157 -1.11 -5.74 -18.20
C LEU A 157 -2.11 -6.12 -17.10
N ILE A 158 -2.05 -7.35 -16.60
CA ILE A 158 -2.86 -7.81 -15.46
C ILE A 158 -2.50 -7.02 -14.20
N ALA A 159 -1.21 -6.79 -13.94
CA ALA A 159 -0.74 -6.00 -12.80
C ALA A 159 -1.22 -4.54 -12.88
N PHE A 160 -1.25 -3.94 -14.08
CA PHE A 160 -1.85 -2.61 -14.29
C PHE A 160 -3.36 -2.61 -14.06
N ALA A 161 -4.07 -3.64 -14.51
CA ALA A 161 -5.50 -3.77 -14.26
C ALA A 161 -5.80 -3.92 -12.75
N PHE A 162 -5.00 -4.70 -12.03
CA PHE A 162 -5.13 -4.87 -10.59
C PHE A 162 -4.71 -3.63 -9.80
N SER A 163 -3.66 -2.92 -10.22
CA SER A 163 -3.23 -1.68 -9.57
C SER A 163 -4.28 -0.57 -9.67
N TYR A 164 -5.06 -0.55 -10.75
CA TYR A 164 -6.21 0.35 -10.89
C TYR A 164 -7.28 0.11 -9.83
N VAL A 165 -7.59 -1.15 -9.51
CA VAL A 165 -8.64 -1.53 -8.53
C VAL A 165 -8.11 -1.52 -7.09
N GLN A 166 -6.79 -1.58 -6.93
CA GLN A 166 -6.12 -1.72 -5.66
C GLN A 166 -6.51 -0.68 -4.59
N PRO A 167 -6.78 0.60 -4.90
CA PRO A 167 -7.25 1.55 -3.89
C PRO A 167 -8.53 1.09 -3.17
N LEU A 168 -9.46 0.41 -3.85
CA LEU A 168 -10.68 -0.09 -3.21
C LEU A 168 -10.42 -1.35 -2.38
N VAL A 169 -9.56 -2.26 -2.88
CA VAL A 169 -9.12 -3.44 -2.12
C VAL A 169 -8.41 -3.00 -0.84
N GLN A 170 -7.50 -2.04 -0.96
CA GLN A 170 -6.81 -1.42 0.17
C GLN A 170 -7.80 -0.78 1.15
N SER A 171 -8.88 -0.19 0.66
CA SER A 171 -9.91 0.37 1.55
C SER A 171 -10.62 -0.69 2.39
N ASN A 172 -10.91 -1.86 1.81
CA ASN A 172 -11.48 -2.99 2.53
C ASN A 172 -10.48 -3.56 3.54
N ILE A 173 -9.20 -3.61 3.18
CA ILE A 173 -8.10 -3.99 4.08
C ILE A 173 -8.05 -3.06 5.29
N VAL A 174 -8.05 -1.74 5.06
CA VAL A 174 -7.99 -0.74 6.14
C VAL A 174 -9.16 -0.91 7.11
N LEU A 175 -10.37 -1.18 6.63
CA LEU A 175 -11.58 -1.28 7.46
C LEU A 175 -11.83 -2.66 8.09
N ALA A 176 -11.04 -3.68 7.77
CA ALA A 176 -11.24 -5.06 8.26
C ALA A 176 -11.03 -5.22 9.77
N LYS A 177 -12.01 -5.71 10.53
CA LYS A 177 -11.99 -5.66 12.00
C LYS A 177 -11.21 -6.79 12.65
N ASP A 178 -11.10 -7.94 12.01
CA ASP A 178 -10.44 -9.13 12.54
C ASP A 178 -9.61 -9.87 11.48
N LEU A 179 -8.93 -10.95 11.88
CA LEU A 179 -8.10 -11.77 11.01
C LEU A 179 -8.87 -12.32 9.80
N LYS A 180 -10.11 -12.77 9.99
CA LYS A 180 -10.92 -13.38 8.92
C LYS A 180 -11.37 -12.32 7.91
N GLU A 181 -11.81 -11.16 8.40
CA GLU A 181 -12.13 -10.01 7.56
C GLU A 181 -10.89 -9.52 6.80
N GLY A 182 -9.74 -9.41 7.47
CA GLY A 182 -8.48 -8.98 6.86
C GLY A 182 -8.02 -9.91 5.75
N PHE A 183 -8.10 -11.23 5.98
CA PHE A 183 -7.80 -12.24 4.97
C PHE A 183 -8.72 -12.13 3.76
N LYS A 184 -10.04 -12.01 3.98
CA LYS A 184 -11.03 -11.89 2.91
C LYS A 184 -10.91 -10.58 2.14
N ALA A 185 -10.50 -9.50 2.80
CA ALA A 185 -10.38 -8.18 2.20
C ALA A 185 -9.44 -8.18 0.99
N VAL A 186 -8.34 -8.94 1.04
CA VAL A 186 -7.40 -9.08 -0.09
C VAL A 186 -8.09 -9.67 -1.33
N PHE A 187 -8.94 -10.67 -1.15
CA PHE A 187 -9.66 -11.33 -2.25
C PHE A 187 -10.82 -10.52 -2.81
N THR A 188 -11.15 -9.36 -2.21
CA THR A 188 -12.09 -8.42 -2.83
C THR A 188 -11.58 -7.88 -4.17
N LEU A 189 -10.28 -8.05 -4.47
CA LEU A 189 -9.72 -7.88 -5.81
C LEU A 189 -10.49 -8.64 -6.90
N PHE A 190 -11.10 -9.79 -6.58
CA PHE A 190 -11.89 -10.58 -7.52
C PHE A 190 -13.40 -10.35 -7.39
N SER A 191 -13.83 -9.42 -6.53
CA SER A 191 -15.25 -9.14 -6.32
C SER A 191 -15.81 -8.29 -7.46
N LYS A 192 -16.92 -8.75 -8.05
CA LYS A 192 -17.68 -7.99 -9.06
C LYS A 192 -18.04 -6.60 -8.57
N ASP A 193 -18.41 -6.46 -7.29
CA ASP A 193 -18.87 -5.19 -6.74
C ASP A 193 -17.73 -4.16 -6.68
N VAL A 194 -16.51 -4.61 -6.36
CA VAL A 194 -15.32 -3.76 -6.33
C VAL A 194 -14.96 -3.27 -7.73
N TRP A 195 -14.98 -4.17 -8.72
CA TRP A 195 -14.75 -3.80 -10.11
C TRP A 195 -15.83 -2.85 -10.65
N SER A 196 -17.10 -3.14 -10.37
CA SER A 196 -18.21 -2.27 -10.76
C SER A 196 -18.09 -0.88 -10.14
N SER A 197 -17.66 -0.81 -8.88
CA SER A 197 -17.43 0.45 -8.16
C SER A 197 -16.26 1.22 -8.76
N ALA A 198 -15.17 0.54 -9.11
CA ALA A 198 -14.01 1.16 -9.74
C ALA A 198 -14.37 1.84 -11.08
N MET A 199 -15.31 1.27 -11.85
CA MET A 199 -15.71 1.84 -13.15
C MET A 199 -16.51 3.15 -13.05
N LYS A 200 -16.83 3.65 -11.85
CA LYS A 200 -17.45 4.98 -11.68
C LYS A 200 -16.51 6.09 -12.16
N LYS A 201 -17.06 7.06 -12.90
CA LYS A 201 -16.28 8.17 -13.51
C LYS A 201 -15.48 8.97 -12.49
N GLY A 202 -16.05 9.25 -11.31
CA GLY A 202 -15.38 9.99 -10.24
C GLY A 202 -14.12 9.28 -9.74
N TYR A 203 -14.24 7.98 -9.47
CA TYR A 203 -13.13 7.11 -9.09
C TYR A 203 -12.03 7.08 -10.15
N PHE A 204 -12.39 6.81 -11.42
CA PHE A 204 -11.41 6.74 -12.50
C PHE A 204 -10.59 8.03 -12.62
N ALA A 205 -11.26 9.18 -12.64
CA ALA A 205 -10.59 10.47 -12.76
C ALA A 205 -9.65 10.77 -11.59
N TYR A 206 -10.01 10.35 -10.37
CA TYR A 206 -9.18 10.51 -9.18
C TYR A 206 -7.97 9.57 -9.21
N VAL A 207 -8.19 8.26 -9.38
CA VAL A 207 -7.12 7.26 -9.34
C VAL A 207 -6.11 7.46 -10.46
N VAL A 208 -6.54 7.88 -11.67
CA VAL A 208 -5.60 8.20 -12.75
C VAL A 208 -4.73 9.41 -12.39
N LYS A 209 -5.32 10.49 -11.86
CA LYS A 209 -4.56 11.69 -11.49
C LYS A 209 -3.59 11.42 -10.35
N VAL A 210 -4.05 10.78 -9.27
CA VAL A 210 -3.18 10.42 -8.15
C VAL A 210 -2.13 9.42 -8.60
N GLY A 211 -2.52 8.41 -9.39
CA GLY A 211 -1.63 7.39 -9.94
C GLY A 211 -0.50 8.00 -10.78
N LEU A 212 -0.78 8.99 -11.63
CA LEU A 212 0.26 9.70 -12.39
C LEU A 212 1.24 10.44 -11.49
N VAL A 213 0.75 11.12 -10.44
CA VAL A 213 1.63 11.79 -9.47
C VAL A 213 2.47 10.76 -8.71
N LEU A 214 1.86 9.67 -8.23
CA LEU A 214 2.58 8.61 -7.53
C LEU A 214 3.60 7.92 -8.44
N MET A 215 3.28 7.66 -9.71
CA MET A 215 4.23 7.13 -10.68
C MET A 215 5.43 8.06 -10.87
N ALA A 216 5.20 9.37 -11.02
CA ALA A 216 6.29 10.35 -11.13
C ALA A 216 7.16 10.39 -9.87
N VAL A 217 6.55 10.32 -8.68
CA VAL A 217 7.25 10.29 -7.39
C VAL A 217 8.05 9.00 -7.23
N LEU A 218 7.45 7.84 -7.51
CA LEU A 218 8.12 6.53 -7.44
C LEU A 218 9.27 6.43 -8.45
N PHE A 219 9.08 6.92 -9.68
CA PHE A 219 10.11 6.98 -10.70
C PHE A 219 11.29 7.86 -10.25
N SER A 220 11.00 9.05 -9.71
CA SER A 220 12.02 9.97 -9.20
C SER A 220 12.78 9.40 -8.00
N ALA A 221 12.07 8.77 -7.07
CA ALA A 221 12.66 8.09 -5.92
C ALA A 221 13.54 6.91 -6.35
N GLY A 222 13.06 6.11 -7.32
CA GLY A 222 13.81 5.00 -7.90
C GLY A 222 15.10 5.45 -8.58
N LEU A 223 15.04 6.48 -9.44
CA LEU A 223 16.23 7.08 -10.05
C LEU A 223 17.23 7.56 -9.00
N THR A 224 16.75 8.29 -7.99
CA THR A 224 17.58 8.79 -6.90
C THR A 224 18.25 7.63 -6.15
N ALA A 225 17.50 6.58 -5.82
CA ALA A 225 18.03 5.39 -5.16
C ALA A 225 19.13 4.72 -6.02
N THR A 226 18.91 4.57 -7.33
CA THR A 226 19.93 4.03 -8.25
C THR A 226 21.22 4.85 -8.19
N PHE A 227 21.15 6.18 -8.33
CA PHE A 227 22.33 7.04 -8.25
C PHE A 227 23.05 6.96 -6.90
N LEU A 228 22.30 6.91 -5.79
CA LEU A 228 22.89 6.77 -4.45
C LEU A 228 23.58 5.41 -4.26
N THR A 229 23.03 4.33 -4.81
CA THR A 229 23.63 2.98 -4.70
C THR A 229 24.88 2.79 -5.55
N MET A 230 25.10 3.62 -6.57
CA MET A 230 26.35 3.60 -7.37
C MET A 230 27.57 4.07 -6.57
N VAL A 231 27.37 4.74 -5.43
CA VAL A 231 28.45 5.16 -4.52
C VAL A 231 28.51 4.18 -3.34
N PRO A 232 29.58 3.37 -3.19
CA PRO A 232 29.63 2.27 -2.21
C PRO A 232 29.33 2.68 -0.76
N VAL A 233 29.73 3.89 -0.35
CA VAL A 233 29.50 4.40 1.03
C VAL A 233 28.05 4.88 1.22
N LEU A 234 27.36 5.31 0.15
CA LEU A 234 26.00 5.83 0.21
C LEU A 234 24.93 4.75 0.13
N GLY A 235 25.28 3.51 -0.22
CA GLY A 235 24.31 2.41 -0.34
C GLY A 235 23.51 2.16 0.94
N PHE A 236 24.13 2.22 2.11
CA PHE A 236 23.42 2.10 3.40
C PHE A 236 22.46 3.28 3.66
N ILE A 237 22.88 4.50 3.33
CA ILE A 237 22.05 5.71 3.45
C ILE A 237 20.86 5.61 2.49
N ALA A 238 21.07 5.13 1.27
CA ALA A 238 20.01 4.92 0.28
C ALA A 238 18.93 3.97 0.82
N SER A 239 19.32 2.87 1.48
CA SER A 239 18.38 1.93 2.10
C SER A 239 17.55 2.58 3.21
N ILE A 240 18.16 3.41 4.07
CA ILE A 240 17.41 4.14 5.12
C ILE A 240 16.44 5.14 4.50
N VAL A 241 16.89 5.92 3.51
CA VAL A 241 16.03 6.88 2.80
C VAL A 241 14.85 6.17 2.13
N LEU A 242 15.08 5.00 1.53
CA LEU A 242 14.03 4.20 0.93
C LEU A 242 13.02 3.70 1.96
N LEU A 243 13.46 3.30 3.17
CA LEU A 243 12.56 2.91 4.25
C LEU A 243 11.68 4.08 4.72
N VAL A 244 12.25 5.27 4.86
CA VAL A 244 11.48 6.48 5.18
C VAL A 244 10.48 6.77 4.07
N PHE A 245 10.92 6.70 2.82
CA PHE A 245 10.05 6.89 1.67
C PHE A 245 8.90 5.87 1.61
N MET A 246 9.16 4.59 1.91
CA MET A 246 8.13 3.56 2.00
C MET A 246 7.13 3.87 3.12
N TYR A 247 7.59 4.27 4.31
CA TYR A 247 6.72 4.69 5.41
C TYR A 247 5.77 5.81 4.98
N VAL A 248 6.34 6.85 4.37
CA VAL A 248 5.57 7.98 3.83
C VAL A 248 4.56 7.46 2.82
N PHE A 249 4.99 6.71 1.81
CA PHE A 249 4.12 6.16 0.77
C PHE A 249 2.95 5.32 1.32
N MET A 250 3.16 4.53 2.38
CA MET A 250 2.09 3.75 3.02
C MET A 250 0.98 4.64 3.60
N ILE A 251 1.33 5.78 4.20
CA ILE A 251 0.35 6.75 4.72
C ILE A 251 -0.45 7.34 3.56
N PHE A 252 0.22 7.77 2.48
CA PHE A 252 -0.46 8.30 1.30
C PHE A 252 -1.42 7.28 0.68
N MET A 253 -0.98 6.03 0.52
CA MET A 253 -1.83 4.95 -0.01
C MET A 253 -3.05 4.69 0.87
N SER A 254 -2.90 4.81 2.19
CA SER A 254 -4.02 4.65 3.11
C SER A 254 -5.08 5.77 2.95
N ILE A 255 -4.67 7.03 2.99
CA ILE A 255 -5.57 8.17 2.77
C ILE A 255 -6.21 8.10 1.38
N MET A 256 -5.41 7.81 0.35
CA MET A 256 -5.90 7.65 -1.02
C MET A 256 -6.97 6.56 -1.12
N SER A 257 -6.76 5.42 -0.45
CA SER A 257 -7.72 4.32 -0.46
C SER A 257 -9.07 4.70 0.16
N MET A 258 -9.06 5.49 1.24
CA MET A 258 -10.28 5.99 1.89
C MET A 258 -11.01 6.99 1.01
N MET A 259 -10.28 7.95 0.42
CA MET A 259 -10.83 8.91 -0.53
C MET A 259 -11.49 8.20 -1.72
N ALA A 260 -10.78 7.24 -2.31
CA ALA A 260 -11.27 6.48 -3.45
C ALA A 260 -12.53 5.67 -3.11
N ARG A 261 -12.60 5.10 -1.89
CA ARG A 261 -13.80 4.42 -1.39
C ARG A 261 -14.98 5.37 -1.28
N ARG A 262 -14.80 6.53 -0.64
CA ARG A 262 -15.91 7.46 -0.42
C ARG A 262 -16.51 7.98 -1.74
N MET A 263 -15.68 8.19 -2.77
CA MET A 263 -16.15 8.55 -4.12
C MET A 263 -17.07 7.51 -4.78
N VAL A 264 -17.03 6.25 -4.35
CA VAL A 264 -17.87 5.18 -4.92
C VAL A 264 -19.01 4.76 -4.01
N GLU A 265 -19.06 5.27 -2.78
CA GLU A 265 -20.22 5.11 -1.88
C GLU A 265 -21.34 6.11 -2.20
N GLU A 266 -21.01 7.22 -2.86
CA GLU A 266 -21.95 8.16 -3.52
C GLU A 266 -22.51 7.59 -4.84
#